data_AF-A0A960KYM9-F1
#
_entry.id   AF-A0A960KYM9-F1
#
_cell.length_a   1.000
_cell.length_b   1.000
_cell.length_c   1.000
_cell.angle_alpha   90.00
_cell.angle_beta   90.00
_cell.angle_gamma   90.00
#
_symmetry.space_group_name_H-M   'P 1'
#
loop_
_entity.id
_entity.type
_entity.pdbx_description
1 polymer ?
#
loop_
_entity_poly.entity_id
_entity_poly.type
_entity_poly.pdbx_seq_one_letter_code
_entity_poly.pdbx_strand_id
1 'polypeptide(L)'
;MKQRLSLPFVMTLAVLFFFYIPMLVLVANSFNASKFGGSWKGFSLIWYETLFQDRHVWHAVKVTLIVALSATAISSVLGTISALALHRYQGRLQRMHQTLIYAPLVVPDILVGISLLLLFAALGIQLSITTIILAHTTFCMSYVCMVVLARLQDFDHSVLEAAQDLGANQWVTT
;
A
#
# COMPACT_ATOMS: atom_id res chain seq x y z
N MET A 1 -26.04 33.34 -8.01
CA MET A 1 -25.61 32.13 -7.28
C MET A 1 -24.11 31.81 -7.51
N LYS A 2 -23.15 32.64 -7.05
CA LYS A 2 -21.71 32.45 -7.38
C LYS A 2 -20.71 32.63 -6.22
N GLN A 3 -21.16 32.73 -4.96
CA GLN A 3 -20.28 33.10 -3.83
C GLN A 3 -20.07 32.01 -2.75
N ARG A 4 -20.61 30.78 -2.91
CA ARG A 4 -20.43 29.69 -1.91
C ARG A 4 -19.27 28.73 -2.20
N LEU A 5 -18.56 28.88 -3.32
CA LEU A 5 -17.42 28.01 -3.70
C LEU A 5 -16.07 28.47 -3.13
N SER A 6 -15.93 29.72 -2.66
CA SER A 6 -14.64 30.22 -2.16
C SER A 6 -14.27 29.65 -0.78
N LEU A 7 -15.25 29.50 0.11
CA LEU A 7 -15.04 28.96 1.46
C LEU A 7 -14.53 27.50 1.46
N PRO A 8 -15.18 26.53 0.78
CA PRO A 8 -14.66 25.17 0.70
C PRO A 8 -13.30 25.12 0.00
N PHE A 9 -13.08 25.92 -1.05
CA PHE A 9 -11.80 25.98 -1.75
C PHE A 9 -10.66 26.51 -0.85
N VAL A 10 -10.90 27.59 -0.10
CA VAL A 10 -9.94 28.15 0.85
C VAL A 10 -9.63 27.15 1.97
N MET A 11 -10.65 26.43 2.47
CA MET A 11 -10.44 25.38 3.46
C MET A 11 -9.61 24.22 2.91
N THR A 12 -9.89 23.73 1.71
CA THR A 12 -9.08 22.70 1.06
C THR A 12 -7.63 23.15 0.89
N LEU A 13 -7.41 24.38 0.44
CA LEU A 13 -6.06 24.94 0.27
C LEU A 13 -5.32 25.07 1.60
N ALA A 14 -6.00 25.52 2.66
CA ALA A 14 -5.41 25.62 3.99
C ALA A 14 -5.02 24.25 4.58
N VAL A 15 -5.87 23.23 4.40
CA VAL A 15 -5.59 21.86 4.83
C VAL A 15 -4.41 21.27 4.05
N LEU A 16 -4.39 21.44 2.73
CA LEU A 16 -3.25 21.03 1.90
C LEU A 16 -1.98 21.73 2.37
N PHE A 17 -2.00 23.06 2.54
CA PHE A 17 -0.84 23.78 3.00
C PHE A 17 -0.33 23.26 4.35
N PHE A 18 -1.23 23.05 5.32
CA PHE A 18 -0.89 22.51 6.63
C PHE A 18 -0.19 21.14 6.55
N PHE A 19 -0.70 20.20 5.74
CA PHE A 19 -0.06 18.89 5.56
C PHE A 19 1.27 18.93 4.80
N TYR A 20 1.44 19.90 3.91
CA TYR A 20 2.69 20.04 3.15
C TYR A 20 3.76 20.83 3.90
N ILE A 21 3.43 21.61 4.94
CA ILE A 21 4.42 22.35 5.75
C ILE A 21 5.54 21.42 6.27
N PRO A 22 5.29 20.29 6.93
CA PRO A 22 6.35 19.40 7.40
C PRO A 22 7.25 18.88 6.27
N MET A 23 6.67 18.61 5.10
CA MET A 23 7.42 18.20 3.92
C MET A 23 8.30 19.33 3.39
N LEU A 24 7.81 20.56 3.37
CA LEU A 24 8.61 21.74 3.00
C LEU A 24 9.75 22.00 3.98
N VAL A 25 9.50 21.84 5.29
CA VAL A 25 10.55 21.94 6.32
C VAL A 25 11.61 20.86 6.12
N LEU A 26 11.20 19.62 5.81
CA LEU A 26 12.12 18.53 5.50
C LEU A 26 12.99 18.85 4.27
N VAL A 27 12.38 19.35 3.19
CA VAL A 27 13.10 19.77 1.97
C VAL A 27 14.06 20.91 2.27
N ALA A 28 13.63 21.94 3.00
CA ALA A 28 14.49 23.04 3.41
C ALA A 28 15.68 22.55 4.24
N ASN A 29 15.44 21.62 5.18
CA ASN A 29 16.50 21.04 5.99
C ASN A 29 17.44 20.12 5.20
N SER A 30 17.00 19.56 4.07
CA SER A 30 17.86 18.79 3.15
C SER A 30 18.98 19.65 2.54
N PHE A 31 18.80 20.98 2.49
CA PHE A 31 19.81 21.94 2.06
C PHE A 31 20.58 22.58 3.23
N ASN A 32 20.30 22.18 4.48
CA ASN A 32 20.98 22.74 5.64
C ASN A 32 22.29 21.99 5.90
N ALA A 33 23.40 22.72 6.02
CA ALA A 33 24.68 22.14 6.41
C ALA A 33 24.67 21.51 7.82
N SER A 34 23.68 21.84 8.65
CA SER A 34 23.53 21.25 9.99
C SER A 34 23.02 19.82 9.93
N LYS A 35 23.72 18.91 10.63
CA LYS A 35 23.28 17.52 10.84
C LYS A 35 22.01 17.39 11.69
N PHE A 36 21.75 18.37 12.56
CA PHE A 36 20.55 18.42 13.40
C PHE A 36 19.74 19.66 13.01
N GLY A 37 18.45 19.47 12.66
CA GLY A 37 17.57 20.51 12.10
C GLY A 37 17.21 21.67 13.04
N GLY A 38 17.91 21.84 14.18
CA GLY A 38 17.65 22.89 15.16
C GLY A 38 18.37 24.23 14.91
N SER A 39 19.33 24.28 13.97
CA SER A 39 20.01 25.54 13.61
C SER A 39 20.30 25.60 12.11
N TRP A 40 20.04 26.74 11.49
CA TRP A 40 20.41 26.97 10.09
C TRP A 40 21.88 27.37 10.00
N LYS A 41 22.72 26.46 9.49
CA LYS A 41 24.17 26.69 9.39
C LYS A 41 24.63 27.15 8.00
N GLY A 42 23.72 27.23 7.04
CA GLY A 42 23.99 27.64 5.66
C GLY A 42 23.42 26.66 4.63
N PHE A 43 23.29 27.14 3.39
CA PHE A 43 22.88 26.32 2.26
C PHE A 43 24.02 25.38 1.83
N SER A 44 23.73 24.10 1.66
CA SER A 44 24.70 23.06 1.34
C SER A 44 24.07 21.88 0.60
N LEU A 45 24.86 21.24 -0.25
CA LEU A 45 24.50 20.02 -0.98
C LEU A 45 25.25 18.77 -0.46
N ILE A 46 25.93 18.87 0.69
CA ILE A 46 26.76 17.80 1.28
C ILE A 46 25.99 16.48 1.41
N TRP A 47 24.72 16.52 1.82
CA TRP A 47 23.90 15.31 1.99
C TRP A 47 23.59 14.60 0.67
N TYR A 48 23.43 15.35 -0.42
CA TYR A 48 23.25 14.77 -1.75
C TYR A 48 24.54 14.11 -2.24
N GLU A 49 25.69 14.75 -2.05
CA GLU A 49 26.99 14.14 -2.39
C GLU A 49 27.24 12.86 -1.58
N THR A 50 26.97 12.92 -0.27
CA THR A 50 27.10 11.75 0.63
C THR A 50 26.16 10.62 0.18
N LEU A 51 24.93 10.94 -0.22
CA LEU A 51 23.94 9.98 -0.73
C LEU A 51 24.46 9.23 -1.97
N PHE A 52 25.09 9.92 -2.92
CA PHE A 52 25.61 9.29 -4.12
C PHE A 52 26.82 8.39 -3.85
N GLN A 53 27.59 8.67 -2.79
CA GLN A 53 28.76 7.88 -2.40
C GLN A 53 28.40 6.70 -1.49
N ASP A 54 27.26 6.74 -0.79
CA ASP A 54 26.87 5.71 0.17
C ASP A 54 26.27 4.47 -0.49
N ARG A 55 27.10 3.42 -0.64
CA ARG A 55 26.69 2.13 -1.19
C ARG A 55 25.63 1.42 -0.35
N HIS A 56 25.57 1.64 0.97
CA HIS A 56 24.56 1.02 1.82
C HIS A 56 23.17 1.58 1.53
N VAL A 57 23.07 2.90 1.31
CA VAL A 57 21.79 3.53 0.94
C VAL A 57 21.30 2.98 -0.41
N TRP A 58 22.17 2.93 -1.42
CA TRP A 58 21.79 2.37 -2.72
C TRP A 58 21.43 0.88 -2.66
N HIS A 59 22.10 0.11 -1.81
CA HIS A 59 21.73 -1.27 -1.56
C HIS A 59 20.34 -1.37 -0.91
N ALA A 60 20.06 -0.57 0.11
CA ALA A 60 18.76 -0.51 0.76
C ALA A 60 17.64 -0.13 -0.24
N VAL A 61 17.86 0.88 -1.07
CA VAL A 61 16.92 1.29 -2.13
C VAL A 61 16.62 0.13 -3.08
N LYS A 62 17.64 -0.61 -3.53
CA LYS A 62 17.44 -1.78 -4.40
C LYS A 62 16.62 -2.86 -3.72
N VAL A 63 16.93 -3.20 -2.47
CA VAL A 63 16.18 -4.21 -1.70
C VAL A 63 14.73 -3.78 -1.52
N THR A 64 14.49 -2.53 -1.11
CA THR A 64 13.13 -1.97 -0.95
C THR A 64 12.36 -2.01 -2.25
N LEU A 65 12.98 -1.65 -3.38
CA LEU A 65 12.32 -1.65 -4.69
C LEU A 65 11.93 -3.07 -5.13
N ILE A 66 12.84 -4.04 -4.96
CA ILE A 66 12.57 -5.46 -5.26
C ILE A 66 11.40 -5.96 -4.39
N VAL A 67 11.46 -5.72 -3.08
CA VAL A 67 10.41 -6.13 -2.15
C VAL A 67 9.07 -5.50 -2.53
N ALA A 68 9.04 -4.19 -2.76
CA ALA A 68 7.81 -3.46 -3.05
C ALA A 68 7.16 -3.95 -4.35
N LEU A 69 7.94 -4.09 -5.43
CA LEU A 69 7.42 -4.55 -6.71
C LEU A 69 6.93 -6.00 -6.64
N SER A 70 7.72 -6.90 -6.07
CA SER A 70 7.35 -8.31 -5.94
C SER A 70 6.11 -8.49 -5.04
N ALA A 71 6.09 -7.86 -3.87
CA ALA A 71 4.96 -7.94 -2.96
C ALA A 71 3.69 -7.33 -3.59
N THR A 72 3.80 -6.19 -4.28
CA THR A 72 2.65 -5.56 -4.97
C THR A 72 2.12 -6.47 -6.06
N ALA A 73 2.97 -7.03 -6.92
CA ALA A 73 2.53 -7.91 -8.00
C ALA A 73 1.82 -9.16 -7.46
N ILE A 74 2.41 -9.86 -6.48
CA ILE A 74 1.86 -11.09 -5.93
C ILE A 74 0.57 -10.79 -5.15
N SER A 75 0.56 -9.75 -4.30
CA SER A 75 -0.63 -9.38 -3.53
C SER A 75 -1.78 -8.88 -4.40
N SER A 76 -1.48 -8.20 -5.52
CA SER A 76 -2.50 -7.75 -6.47
C SER A 76 -3.22 -8.94 -7.09
N VAL A 77 -2.48 -9.96 -7.55
CA VAL A 77 -3.05 -11.17 -8.12
C VAL A 77 -3.84 -11.95 -7.07
N LEU A 78 -3.23 -12.27 -5.93
CA LEU A 78 -3.88 -13.06 -4.88
C LEU A 78 -5.10 -12.35 -4.28
N GLY A 79 -4.97 -11.05 -3.98
CA GLY A 79 -6.06 -10.24 -3.44
C GLY A 79 -7.24 -10.11 -4.41
N THR A 80 -6.98 -9.96 -5.71
CA THR A 80 -8.04 -9.92 -6.73
C THR A 80 -8.76 -11.25 -6.83
N ILE A 81 -8.03 -12.38 -6.85
CA ILE A 81 -8.64 -13.72 -6.86
C ILE A 81 -9.49 -13.93 -5.60
N SER A 82 -8.98 -13.53 -4.42
CA SER A 82 -9.73 -13.60 -3.17
C SER A 82 -10.99 -12.75 -3.19
N ALA A 83 -10.94 -11.54 -3.76
CA ALA A 83 -12.09 -10.65 -3.89
C ALA A 83 -13.16 -11.24 -4.82
N LEU A 84 -12.77 -11.76 -5.98
CA LEU A 84 -13.67 -12.43 -6.91
C LEU A 84 -14.33 -13.66 -6.27
N ALA A 85 -13.57 -14.46 -5.51
CA ALA A 85 -14.10 -15.60 -4.78
C ALA A 85 -15.11 -15.16 -3.71
N LEU A 86 -14.83 -14.07 -2.97
CA LEU A 86 -15.74 -13.48 -1.98
C LEU A 86 -17.00 -12.88 -2.58
N HIS A 87 -16.90 -12.30 -3.77
CA HIS A 87 -18.04 -11.73 -4.46
C HIS A 87 -18.95 -12.83 -5.05
N ARG A 88 -18.36 -13.86 -5.66
CA ARG A 88 -19.11 -14.89 -6.40
C ARG A 88 -19.72 -15.98 -5.52
N TYR A 89 -19.03 -16.42 -4.48
CA TYR A 89 -19.46 -17.57 -3.67
C TYR A 89 -20.02 -17.14 -2.32
N GLN A 90 -21.08 -17.81 -1.86
CA GLN A 90 -21.66 -17.62 -0.53
C GLN A 90 -21.64 -18.93 0.25
N GLY A 91 -21.28 -18.89 1.54
CA GLY A 91 -21.25 -20.07 2.39
C GLY A 91 -20.50 -19.88 3.72
N ARG A 92 -20.52 -20.91 4.58
CA ARG A 92 -19.82 -20.89 5.87
C ARG A 92 -18.30 -20.79 5.72
N LEU A 93 -17.74 -21.50 4.74
CA LEU A 93 -16.31 -21.41 4.41
C LEU A 93 -15.93 -20.00 3.93
N GLN A 94 -16.83 -19.35 3.17
CA GLN A 94 -16.60 -17.99 2.70
C GLN A 94 -16.62 -16.96 3.83
N ARG A 95 -17.46 -17.13 4.85
CA ARG A 95 -17.42 -16.30 6.06
C ARG A 95 -16.08 -16.42 6.78
N MET A 96 -15.52 -17.63 6.87
CA MET A 96 -14.19 -17.83 7.45
C MET A 96 -13.09 -17.16 6.60
N HIS A 97 -13.14 -17.32 5.28
CA HIS A 97 -12.22 -16.64 4.36
C HIS A 97 -12.30 -15.12 4.50
N GLN A 98 -13.51 -14.57 4.61
CA GLN A 98 -13.73 -13.16 4.89
C GLN A 98 -13.06 -12.76 6.21
N THR A 99 -13.30 -13.48 7.31
CA THR A 99 -12.64 -13.15 8.59
C THR A 99 -11.12 -13.19 8.54
N LEU A 100 -10.53 -14.11 7.76
CA LEU A 100 -9.08 -14.19 7.58
C LEU A 100 -8.52 -12.98 6.83
N ILE A 101 -9.25 -12.46 5.85
CA ILE A 101 -8.86 -11.25 5.10
C ILE A 101 -9.03 -9.98 5.94
N TYR A 102 -10.06 -9.92 6.80
CA TYR A 102 -10.27 -8.75 7.65
C TYR A 102 -9.36 -8.72 8.89
N ALA A 103 -8.88 -9.87 9.38
CA ALA A 103 -8.07 -9.92 10.60
C ALA A 103 -6.80 -9.05 10.54
N PRO A 104 -5.97 -9.09 9.47
CA PRO A 104 -4.78 -8.24 9.36
C PRO A 104 -5.08 -6.74 9.25
N LEU A 105 -6.31 -6.36 8.85
CA LEU A 105 -6.71 -4.96 8.69
C LEU A 105 -7.07 -4.30 10.02
N VAL A 106 -7.45 -5.09 11.02
CA VAL A 106 -7.84 -4.60 12.36
C VAL A 106 -6.67 -4.67 13.34
N VAL A 107 -5.76 -5.63 13.14
CA VAL A 107 -4.58 -5.80 14.00
C VAL A 107 -3.53 -4.74 13.63
N PRO A 108 -2.89 -4.08 14.61
CA PRO A 108 -1.78 -3.17 14.36
C PRO A 108 -0.66 -3.80 13.52
N ASP A 109 -0.23 -3.11 12.47
CA ASP A 109 0.77 -3.59 11.50
C ASP A 109 2.06 -4.09 12.15
N ILE A 110 2.53 -3.39 13.19
CA ILE A 110 3.74 -3.74 13.94
C ILE A 110 3.59 -5.13 14.59
N LEU A 111 2.40 -5.46 15.12
CA LEU A 111 2.15 -6.77 15.73
C LEU A 111 2.21 -7.88 14.69
N VAL A 112 1.56 -7.69 13.53
CA VAL A 112 1.59 -8.66 12.43
C VAL A 112 3.02 -8.91 11.96
N GLY A 113 3.81 -7.84 11.82
CA GLY A 113 5.23 -7.94 11.44
C GLY A 113 6.07 -8.74 12.44
N ILE A 114 5.94 -8.45 13.73
CA ILE A 114 6.66 -9.18 14.78
C ILE A 114 6.18 -10.64 14.87
N SER A 115 4.88 -10.91 14.72
CA SER A 115 4.34 -12.28 14.72
C SER A 115 4.88 -13.12 13.56
N LEU A 116 4.96 -12.56 12.35
CA LEU A 116 5.55 -13.25 11.19
C LEU A 116 7.05 -13.49 11.37
N LEU A 117 7.77 -12.51 11.93
CA LEU A 117 9.20 -12.67 12.29
C LEU A 117 9.40 -13.85 13.25
N LEU A 118 8.63 -13.89 14.33
CA LEU A 118 8.67 -14.97 15.32
C LEU A 118 8.27 -16.32 14.72
N LEU A 119 7.27 -16.34 13.82
CA LEU A 119 6.86 -17.53 13.11
C LEU A 119 7.99 -18.09 12.22
N PHE A 120 8.63 -17.24 11.41
CA PHE A 120 9.74 -17.68 10.56
C PHE A 120 10.92 -18.19 11.40
N ALA A 121 11.24 -17.50 12.51
CA ALA A 121 12.27 -17.96 13.43
C ALA A 121 11.92 -19.31 14.08
N ALA A 122 10.66 -19.49 14.52
CA ALA A 122 10.19 -20.74 15.12
C ALA A 122 10.20 -21.92 14.13
N LEU A 123 9.94 -21.65 12.85
CA LEU A 123 10.02 -22.64 11.78
C LEU A 123 11.47 -22.90 11.29
N GLY A 124 12.46 -22.21 11.84
CA GLY A 124 13.86 -22.33 11.42
C GLY A 124 14.14 -21.75 10.02
N ILE A 125 13.25 -20.90 9.51
CA ILE A 125 13.40 -20.24 8.20
C ILE A 125 14.38 -19.08 8.35
N GLN A 126 15.44 -19.08 7.54
CA GLN A 126 16.43 -18.01 7.55
C GLN A 126 15.82 -16.69 7.04
N LEU A 127 15.99 -15.62 7.83
CA LEU A 127 15.50 -14.29 7.50
C LEU A 127 16.22 -13.76 6.25
N SER A 128 15.44 -13.43 5.24
CA SER A 128 15.94 -13.03 3.94
C SER A 128 14.93 -12.12 3.22
N ILE A 129 15.28 -11.66 2.03
CA ILE A 129 14.39 -10.86 1.19
C ILE A 129 13.09 -11.61 0.90
N THR A 130 13.13 -12.94 0.78
CA THR A 130 11.93 -13.75 0.50
C THR A 130 10.96 -13.73 1.69
N THR A 131 11.45 -13.83 2.92
CA THR A 131 10.58 -13.74 4.12
C THR A 131 9.93 -12.37 4.24
N ILE A 132 10.65 -11.31 3.83
CA ILE A 132 10.11 -9.95 3.79
C ILE A 132 9.01 -9.83 2.71
N ILE A 133 9.25 -10.38 1.52
CA ILE A 133 8.25 -10.41 0.44
C ILE A 133 6.99 -11.16 0.88
N LEU A 134 7.14 -12.32 1.51
CA LEU A 134 6.00 -13.11 2.00
C LEU A 134 5.20 -12.37 3.08
N ALA A 135 5.90 -11.72 4.02
CA ALA A 135 5.26 -10.93 5.06
C ALA A 135 4.46 -9.76 4.47
N HIS A 136 5.08 -8.96 3.59
CA HIS A 136 4.40 -7.85 2.93
C HIS A 136 3.26 -8.34 2.02
N THR A 137 3.43 -9.46 1.32
CA THR A 137 2.38 -10.03 0.47
C THR A 137 1.13 -10.37 1.29
N THR A 138 1.31 -11.03 2.44
CA THR A 138 0.21 -11.41 3.35
C THR A 138 -0.58 -10.17 3.81
N PHE A 139 0.13 -9.11 4.17
CA PHE A 139 -0.49 -7.86 4.59
C PHE A 139 -1.20 -7.14 3.43
N CYS A 140 -0.48 -6.89 2.33
CA CYS A 140 -1.00 -6.14 1.18
C CYS A 140 -2.17 -6.85 0.49
N MET A 141 -2.17 -8.18 0.45
CA MET A 141 -3.26 -8.98 -0.13
C MET A 141 -4.62 -8.62 0.48
N SER A 142 -4.65 -8.38 1.79
CA SER A 142 -5.89 -8.06 2.51
C SER A 142 -6.45 -6.69 2.08
N TYR A 143 -5.58 -5.71 1.91
CA TYR A 143 -5.95 -4.38 1.39
C TYR A 143 -6.41 -4.44 -0.06
N VAL A 144 -5.67 -5.12 -0.93
CA VAL A 144 -6.06 -5.31 -2.35
C VAL A 144 -7.43 -5.96 -2.42
N CYS A 145 -7.64 -7.05 -1.69
CA CYS A 145 -8.91 -7.76 -1.68
C CYS A 145 -10.07 -6.86 -1.27
N MET A 146 -9.90 -6.05 -0.22
CA MET A 146 -10.95 -5.13 0.25
C MET A 146 -11.27 -4.06 -0.80
N VAL A 147 -10.25 -3.46 -1.42
CA VAL A 147 -10.44 -2.42 -2.45
C VAL A 147 -11.13 -2.99 -3.68
N VAL A 148 -10.69 -4.15 -4.18
CA VAL A 148 -11.31 -4.81 -5.33
C VAL A 148 -12.75 -5.23 -5.01
N LEU A 149 -12.99 -5.81 -3.84
CA LEU A 149 -14.33 -6.22 -3.42
C LEU A 149 -15.30 -5.03 -3.34
N ALA A 150 -14.86 -3.89 -2.79
CA ALA A 150 -15.67 -2.67 -2.74
C ALA A 150 -16.02 -2.18 -4.16
N ARG A 151 -15.09 -2.29 -5.11
CA ARG A 151 -15.34 -1.94 -6.52
C ARG A 151 -16.30 -2.90 -7.22
N LEU A 152 -16.23 -4.19 -6.93
CA LEU A 152 -17.16 -5.18 -7.46
C LEU A 152 -18.58 -4.99 -6.93
N GLN A 153 -18.74 -4.51 -5.69
CA GLN A 153 -20.06 -4.25 -5.10
C GLN A 153 -20.77 -3.06 -5.76
N ASP A 154 -20.03 -2.07 -6.25
CA ASP A 154 -20.57 -0.92 -6.97
C ASP A 154 -20.65 -1.15 -8.50
N PHE A 155 -20.36 -2.36 -8.98
CA PHE A 155 -20.30 -2.66 -10.41
C PHE A 155 -21.70 -2.94 -11.00
N ASP A 156 -22.00 -2.34 -12.16
CA ASP A 156 -23.27 -2.56 -12.86
C ASP A 156 -23.28 -3.91 -13.59
N HIS A 157 -24.01 -4.87 -13.03
CA HIS A 157 -24.13 -6.22 -13.58
C HIS A 157 -24.81 -6.28 -14.95
N SER A 158 -25.55 -5.24 -15.38
CA SER A 158 -26.20 -5.22 -16.70
C SER A 158 -25.20 -5.31 -17.86
N VAL A 159 -23.98 -4.81 -17.66
CA VAL A 159 -22.90 -4.91 -18.64
C VAL A 159 -22.48 -6.37 -18.86
N LEU A 160 -22.52 -7.19 -17.81
CA LEU A 160 -22.17 -8.61 -17.88
C LEU A 160 -23.26 -9.40 -18.59
N GLU A 161 -24.53 -9.09 -18.31
CA GLU A 161 -25.68 -9.70 -18.97
C GLU A 161 -25.66 -9.40 -20.48
N ALA A 162 -25.42 -8.14 -20.87
CA ALA A 162 -25.30 -7.76 -22.27
C ALA A 162 -24.13 -8.46 -22.98
N ALA A 163 -23.00 -8.68 -22.30
CA ALA A 163 -21.89 -9.43 -22.86
C ALA A 163 -22.26 -10.92 -23.07
N GLN A 164 -23.00 -11.52 -22.14
CA GLN A 164 -23.50 -12.89 -22.26
C GLN A 164 -24.52 -13.03 -23.40
N ASP A 165 -25.38 -12.04 -23.59
CA ASP A 165 -26.33 -11.98 -24.72
C ASP A 165 -25.61 -11.91 -26.08
N LEU A 166 -24.44 -11.27 -26.13
CA LEU A 166 -23.57 -11.24 -27.32
C LEU A 166 -22.69 -12.49 -27.50
N GLY A 167 -22.87 -13.51 -26.65
CA GLY A 167 -22.19 -14.80 -26.75
C GLY A 167 -20.92 -14.94 -25.89
N ALA A 168 -20.63 -13.99 -25.00
CA ALA A 168 -19.54 -14.16 -24.03
C ALA A 168 -19.90 -15.24 -23.00
N ASN A 169 -18.96 -16.14 -22.71
CA ASN A 169 -19.15 -17.12 -21.65
C ASN A 169 -18.77 -16.54 -20.29
N GLN A 170 -19.12 -17.25 -19.21
CA GLN A 170 -18.84 -16.78 -17.84
C GLN A 170 -17.34 -16.55 -17.55
N TRP A 171 -16.41 -17.20 -18.26
CA TRP A 171 -14.98 -16.97 -18.08
C TRP A 171 -14.51 -15.65 -18.67
N VAL A 172 -15.12 -15.21 -19.77
CA VAL A 172 -14.81 -13.93 -20.42
C VAL A 172 -15.44 -12.75 -19.66
N THR A 173 -16.55 -12.98 -18.97
CA THR A 173 -17.24 -11.93 -18.20
C THR A 173 -16.79 -11.83 -16.74
N THR A 174 -15.93 -12.72 -16.22
CA THR A 174 -15.42 -12.68 -14.83
C THR A 174 -14.08 -11.97 -14.75
#